data_AF-A0A1M5CLG2-F1
#
_entry.id   AF-A0A1M5CLG2-F1
#
_cell.length_a   1.000
_cell.length_b   1.000
_cell.length_c   1.000
_cell.angle_alpha   90.00
_cell.angle_beta   90.00
_cell.angle_gamma   90.00
#
_symmetry.space_group_name_H-M   'P 1'
#
loop_
_entity.id
_entity.type
_entity.pdbx_description
1 polymer ?
#
loop_
_entity_poly.entity_id
_entity_poly.type
_entity_poly.pdbx_seq_one_letter_code
_entity_poly.pdbx_strand_id
1 'polypeptide(L)' 'MSAEHSEESPDRYARHDAAYALGSLDPGEREAFEGHLRSCPACAARTRDARALVRLLDRTIGRFR' A
#
# COMPACT_ATOMS: atom_id res chain seq x y z
N MET A 1 -16.56 18.32 12.72
CA MET A 1 -16.08 18.46 11.33
C MET A 1 -15.72 17.06 10.86
N SER A 2 -16.72 16.34 10.37
CA SER A 2 -16.57 14.96 9.90
C SER A 2 -16.05 15.03 8.48
N ALA A 3 -14.83 14.56 8.24
CA ALA A 3 -14.37 14.32 6.88
C ALA A 3 -15.15 13.12 6.35
N GLU A 4 -16.25 13.44 5.66
CA GLU A 4 -16.92 12.59 4.69
C GLU A 4 -15.92 11.70 3.94
N HIS A 5 -15.92 10.40 4.23
CA HIS A 5 -15.34 9.42 3.33
C HIS A 5 -16.27 9.31 2.14
N SER A 6 -16.07 10.17 1.13
CA SER A 6 -16.77 10.11 -0.14
C SER A 6 -16.62 8.71 -0.74
N GLU A 7 -17.75 8.16 -1.16
CA GLU A 7 -17.90 6.89 -1.87
C GLU A 7 -17.19 6.96 -3.23
N GLU A 8 -15.87 6.76 -3.22
CA GLU A 8 -15.10 6.43 -4.41
C GLU A 8 -15.28 4.92 -4.66
N SER A 9 -15.72 4.55 -5.86
CA SER A 9 -15.86 3.15 -6.31
C SER A 9 -14.75 2.30 -5.70
N PRO A 10 -15.04 1.18 -5.01
CA PRO A 10 -14.04 0.51 -4.19
C PRO A 10 -12.93 0.01 -5.10
N ASP A 11 -11.87 0.81 -5.21
CA ASP A 11 -10.66 0.41 -5.91
C ASP A 11 -10.25 -0.90 -5.27
N ARG A 12 -10.27 -1.97 -6.07
CA ARG A 12 -9.99 -3.33 -5.58
C ARG A 12 -8.64 -3.40 -4.87
N TYR A 13 -7.74 -2.45 -5.18
CA TYR A 13 -6.41 -2.35 -4.63
C TYR A 13 -6.30 -1.47 -3.37
N ALA A 14 -7.40 -0.93 -2.86
CA ALA A 14 -7.38 0.04 -1.77
C ALA A 14 -6.74 -0.44 -0.46
N ARG A 15 -6.63 -1.76 -0.25
CA ARG A 15 -5.95 -2.37 0.91
C ARG A 15 -4.66 -3.14 0.57
N HIS A 16 -4.24 -3.10 -0.70
CA HIS A 16 -3.05 -3.82 -1.17
C HIS A 16 -1.75 -3.05 -0.90
N ASP A 17 -1.83 -1.77 -0.55
CA ASP A 17 -0.71 -0.90 -0.17
C ASP A 17 0.09 -1.45 1.01
N ALA A 18 -0.58 -1.84 2.11
CA ALA A 18 0.06 -2.40 3.29
C ALA A 18 0.67 -3.79 3.00
N ALA A 19 -0.07 -4.68 2.34
CA ALA A 19 0.41 -6.01 1.96
C ALA A 19 1.61 -5.93 1.01
N TYR A 20 1.59 -5.00 0.06
CA TYR A 20 2.71 -4.76 -0.85
C TYR A 20 3.93 -4.20 -0.11
N ALA A 21 3.75 -3.26 0.82
CA ALA A 21 4.84 -2.68 1.61
C ALA A 21 5.51 -3.70 2.54
N LEU A 22 4.72 -4.63 3.10
CA LEU A 22 5.21 -5.74 3.95
C LEU A 22 5.76 -6.93 3.15
N GLY A 23 5.61 -6.92 1.81
CA GLY A 23 6.06 -8.00 0.95
C GLY A 23 5.16 -9.26 0.99
N SER A 24 3.93 -9.15 1.51
CA SER A 24 3.01 -10.26 1.74
C SER A 24 2.12 -10.65 0.55
N LEU A 25 2.19 -9.93 -0.57
CA LEU A 25 1.48 -10.30 -1.81
C LEU A 25 2.18 -11.45 -2.54
N ASP A 26 1.38 -12.35 -3.10
CA ASP A 26 1.88 -13.36 -4.04
C ASP A 26 2.43 -12.71 -5.32
N PRO A 27 3.30 -13.40 -6.09
CA PRO A 27 3.93 -12.81 -7.27
C PRO A 27 2.93 -12.24 -8.29
N GLY A 28 1.82 -12.94 -8.55
CA GLY A 28 0.79 -12.48 -9.49
C GLY A 28 -0.01 -11.29 -8.97
N GLU A 29 -0.29 -11.23 -7.66
CA GLU A 29 -0.97 -10.10 -7.04
C GLU A 29 -0.07 -8.86 -7.02
N ARG A 30 1.23 -9.07 -6.77
CA ARG A 30 2.25 -8.02 -6.82
C ARG A 30 2.31 -7.39 -8.20
N GLU A 31 2.42 -8.20 -9.26
CA GLU A 31 2.47 -7.71 -10.63
C GLU A 31 1.20 -6.91 -11.01
N ALA A 32 0.03 -7.44 -10.66
CA ALA A 32 -1.25 -6.78 -10.91
C ALA A 32 -1.35 -5.42 -10.18
N PHE A 33 -0.91 -5.36 -8.92
CA PHE A 33 -0.89 -4.12 -8.15
C PHE A 33 0.13 -3.11 -8.70
N GLU A 34 1.32 -3.56 -9.11
CA GLU A 34 2.32 -2.71 -9.75
C GLU A 34 1.84 -2.12 -11.08
N GLY A 35 1.05 -2.88 -11.84
CA GLY A 35 0.35 -2.36 -13.02
C GLY A 35 -0.59 -1.21 -12.67
N HIS A 36 -1.37 -1.35 -11.58
CA HIS A 36 -2.27 -0.31 -11.11
C HIS A 36 -1.54 0.93 -10.54
N LEU A 37 -0.40 0.75 -9.85
CA LEU A 37 0.39 1.87 -9.33
C LEU A 37 0.87 2.85 -10.42
N ARG A 38 0.96 2.39 -11.67
CA ARG A 38 1.33 3.23 -12.81
C ARG A 38 0.20 4.18 -13.23
N SER A 39 -1.05 3.87 -12.93
CA SER A 39 -2.22 4.65 -13.34
C SER A 39 -2.97 5.30 -12.18
N CYS A 40 -2.70 4.93 -10.93
CA CYS A 40 -3.40 5.46 -9.76
C CYS A 40 -2.46 6.22 -8.81
N PRO A 41 -2.46 7.57 -8.84
CA PRO A 41 -1.61 8.38 -7.98
C PRO A 41 -1.98 8.26 -6.49
N ALA A 42 -3.25 8.00 -6.16
CA ALA A 42 -3.71 7.80 -4.80
C ALA A 42 -3.11 6.52 -4.17
N CYS A 43 -3.12 5.40 -4.90
CA CYS A 43 -2.47 4.16 -4.47
C CYS A 43 -0.94 4.28 -4.42
N ALA A 44 -0.34 5.04 -5.34
CA ALA A 44 1.09 5.35 -5.28
C ALA A 44 1.46 6.16 -4.03
N ALA A 45 0.65 7.14 -3.64
CA ALA A 45 0.86 7.92 -2.41
C ALA A 45 0.77 7.02 -1.16
N ARG A 46 -0.33 6.26 -1.02
CA ARG A 46 -0.53 5.32 0.09
C ARG A 46 0.62 4.30 0.21
N THR A 47 1.08 3.77 -0.92
CA THR A 47 2.21 2.82 -0.96
C THR A 47 3.52 3.45 -0.51
N ARG A 48 3.78 4.71 -0.85
CA ARG A 48 4.97 5.44 -0.37
C ARG A 48 4.94 5.60 1.15
N ASP A 49 3.79 6.01 1.68
CA ASP A 49 3.59 6.23 3.12
C ASP A 49 3.72 4.91 3.89
N ALA A 50 3.06 3.86 3.43
CA ALA A 50 3.17 2.52 4.02
C ALA A 50 4.62 2.02 4.04
N ARG A 51 5.36 2.15 2.93
CA ARG A 51 6.78 1.78 2.86
C ARG A 51 7.66 2.61 3.80
N ALA A 52 7.34 3.89 4.02
CA ALA A 52 8.06 4.72 4.97
C ALA A 52 7.90 4.21 6.41
N LEU A 53 6.68 3.80 6.79
CA LEU A 53 6.41 3.19 8.09
C LEU A 53 7.13 1.85 8.24
N VAL A 54 7.06 0.95 7.26
CA VAL A 54 7.76 -0.34 7.30
C VAL A 54 9.27 -0.16 7.48
N ARG A 55 9.89 0.79 6.78
CA ARG A 55 11.31 1.13 6.97
C ARG A 55 11.63 1.68 8.37
N LEU A 56 10.70 2.36 9.02
CA LEU A 56 10.89 2.80 10.39
C LEU A 56 10.84 1.61 11.35
N LEU A 57 9.84 0.74 11.19
CA LEU A 57 9.65 -0.46 12.01
C LEU A 57 10.83 -1.44 11.91
N ASP A 58 11.37 -1.62 10.70
CA ASP A 58 12.56 -2.44 10.47
C ASP A 58 13.77 -1.91 11.25
N ARG A 59 13.96 -0.57 11.29
CA ARG A 59 15.04 0.06 12.05
C ARG A 59 14.86 0.00 13.56
N THR A 60 13.64 0.07 14.06
CA THR A 60 13.37 0.16 15.51
C THR A 60 13.23 -1.20 16.17
N ILE A 61 12.67 -2.19 15.48
CA ILE A 61 12.33 -3.50 16.05
C ILE A 61 13.19 -4.63 15.46
N GLY A 62 13.89 -4.39 14.34
CA GLY A 62 14.99 -5.24 13.85
C GLY A 62 14.63 -6.68 13.50
N ARG A 63 13.35 -6.99 13.24
CA ARG A 63 12.87 -8.38 13.12
C ARG A 63 11.89 -8.63 11.96
N PHE A 64 12.05 -7.94 10.84
CA PHE A 64 11.23 -8.16 9.63
C PHE A 64 12.09 -8.49 8.40
N ARG A 65 13.11 -9.34 8.59
CA ARG A 65 13.79 -10.06 7.50
C ARG A 65 13.39 -11.52 7.47
#